data_AF-A0A975PLT9-F1
#
_entry.id   AF-A0A975PLT9-F1
#
_cell.length_a   1.000
_cell.length_b   1.000
_cell.length_c   1.000
_cell.angle_alpha   90.00
_cell.angle_beta   90.00
_cell.angle_gamma   90.00
#
_symmetry.space_group_name_H-M   'P 1'
#
loop_
_entity.id
_entity.type
_entity.pdbx_description
1 polymer ?
#
loop_
_entity_poly.entity_id
_entity_poly.type
_entity_poly.pdbx_seq_one_letter_code
_entity_poly.pdbx_strand_id
1 'polypeptide(L)'
;MTRFADALTSMLHPGMALPPALIQTFDWIEAQGWTISRGDAPQDQGLHIYPPELVVDPATSHAAFGGSPYGFSDHWETPDPAVDARVADIAETAGDGGRAALWLDDTGKQWFVHLGHDTLGTITDDPVVFLHFLAMGYPEPGALSRTDITPLQAAQDYHGTDDLPPEDQPIAPQALQAFLAENFPRPAAQTARDLGIADFSAYDDADSTDPFVRWVAEVTPPPPKRNWRIFRKSCAPSKGSICATTTALTRSCKRSAAYSQKRNATNR
;
A
#
# COMPACT_ATOMS: atom_id res chain seq x y z
N MET A 1 14.62 2.56 26.20
CA MET A 1 14.54 2.63 24.72
C MET A 1 13.81 1.38 24.28
N THR A 2 12.57 1.53 23.87
CA THR A 2 11.78 0.48 23.20
C THR A 2 12.30 0.41 21.76
N ARG A 3 12.68 -0.77 21.26
CA ARG A 3 13.04 -0.95 19.84
C ARG A 3 11.75 -0.90 19.01
N PHE A 4 11.79 -0.36 17.80
CA PHE A 4 10.63 -0.33 16.89
C PHE A 4 10.00 -1.73 16.74
N ALA A 5 10.82 -2.77 16.67
CA ALA A 5 10.35 -4.16 16.63
C ALA A 5 9.49 -4.54 17.84
N ASP A 6 9.83 -4.08 19.05
CA ASP A 6 9.03 -4.34 20.26
C ASP A 6 7.69 -3.59 20.20
N ALA A 7 7.72 -2.33 19.75
CA ALA A 7 6.52 -1.51 19.59
C ALA A 7 5.56 -2.16 18.59
N LEU A 8 6.05 -2.52 17.39
CA LEU A 8 5.24 -3.18 16.38
C LEU A 8 4.75 -4.56 16.84
N THR A 9 5.60 -5.34 17.53
CA THR A 9 5.20 -6.65 18.10
C THR A 9 4.05 -6.50 19.10
N SER A 10 4.03 -5.41 19.89
CA SER A 10 2.94 -5.16 20.86
C SER A 10 1.58 -4.90 20.20
N MET A 11 1.57 -4.57 18.90
CA MET A 11 0.36 -4.37 18.10
C MET A 11 -0.10 -5.64 17.38
N LEU A 12 0.72 -6.69 17.34
CA LEU A 12 0.38 -7.93 16.65
C LEU A 12 -0.65 -8.75 17.42
N HIS A 13 -1.48 -9.48 16.67
CA HIS A 13 -2.49 -10.37 17.23
C HIS A 13 -1.89 -11.74 17.63
N PRO A 14 -2.54 -12.48 18.55
CA PRO A 14 -2.11 -13.83 18.91
C PRO A 14 -1.94 -14.73 17.68
N GLY A 15 -0.80 -15.42 17.60
CA GLY A 15 -0.44 -16.28 16.47
C GLY A 15 0.40 -15.59 15.39
N MET A 16 0.49 -14.26 15.41
CA MET A 16 1.41 -13.52 14.55
C MET A 16 2.75 -13.26 15.24
N ALA A 17 3.80 -13.16 14.44
CA ALA A 17 5.12 -12.76 14.91
C ALA A 17 5.88 -12.00 13.83
N LEU A 18 6.73 -11.05 14.25
CA LEU A 18 7.74 -10.49 13.36
C LEU A 18 8.82 -11.54 13.09
N PRO A 19 9.07 -11.89 11.82
CA PRO A 19 10.15 -12.82 11.50
C PRO A 19 11.53 -12.23 11.81
N PRO A 20 12.54 -13.06 12.14
CA PRO A 20 13.88 -12.58 12.50
C PRO A 20 14.53 -11.65 11.47
N ALA A 21 14.29 -11.88 10.17
CA ALA A 21 14.83 -11.02 9.11
C ALA A 21 14.29 -9.59 9.18
N LEU A 22 13.01 -9.41 9.52
CA LEU A 22 12.41 -8.08 9.74
C LEU A 22 13.00 -7.45 10.99
N ILE A 23 13.11 -8.18 12.11
CA ILE A 23 13.70 -7.65 13.35
C ILE A 23 15.14 -7.16 13.10
N GLN A 24 15.97 -7.96 12.43
CA GLN A 24 17.35 -7.57 12.10
C GLN A 24 17.40 -6.35 11.18
N THR A 25 16.48 -6.25 10.21
CA THR A 25 16.38 -5.09 9.33
C THR A 25 15.94 -3.85 10.10
N PHE A 26 14.97 -3.97 10.99
CA PHE A 26 14.49 -2.87 11.83
C PHE A 26 15.58 -2.37 12.77
N ASP A 27 16.28 -3.27 13.45
CA ASP A 27 17.43 -2.93 14.30
C ASP A 27 18.50 -2.16 13.49
N TRP A 28 18.75 -2.57 12.24
CA TRP A 28 19.70 -1.88 11.36
C TRP A 28 19.22 -0.49 10.95
N ILE A 29 17.95 -0.34 10.51
CA ILE A 29 17.38 0.95 10.12
C ILE A 29 17.34 1.92 11.32
N GLU A 30 16.94 1.43 12.50
CA GLU A 30 16.98 2.21 13.74
C GLU A 30 18.40 2.67 14.08
N ALA A 31 19.41 1.81 13.90
CA ALA A 31 20.80 2.17 14.11
C ALA A 31 21.31 3.25 13.13
N GLN A 32 20.71 3.37 11.94
CA GLN A 32 20.99 4.48 11.02
C GLN A 32 20.30 5.80 11.41
N GLY A 33 19.35 5.76 12.36
CA GLY A 33 18.57 6.92 12.77
C GLY A 33 17.43 7.28 11.81
N TRP A 34 16.95 6.35 10.98
CA TRP A 34 15.87 6.60 10.00
C TRP A 34 14.48 6.40 10.61
N THR A 35 14.32 6.88 11.84
CA THR A 35 13.11 6.67 12.64
C THR A 35 12.06 7.73 12.37
N ILE A 36 10.80 7.31 12.46
CA ILE A 36 9.61 8.16 12.46
C ILE A 36 9.07 8.16 13.87
N SER A 37 8.86 9.34 14.45
CA SER A 37 8.18 9.46 15.74
C SER A 37 7.19 10.63 15.68
N ARG A 38 5.92 10.32 15.89
CA ARG A 38 4.82 11.30 15.97
C ARG A 38 4.25 11.42 17.39
N GLY A 39 4.76 10.63 18.31
CA GLY A 39 4.26 10.43 19.68
C GLY A 39 5.02 9.29 20.36
N ASP A 40 4.54 8.87 21.53
CA ASP A 40 5.15 7.78 22.32
C ASP A 40 4.41 6.44 22.15
N ALA A 41 3.22 6.45 21.54
CA ALA A 41 2.45 5.22 21.36
C ALA A 41 3.06 4.35 20.25
N PRO A 42 2.87 3.01 20.28
CA PRO A 42 3.42 2.11 19.28
C PRO A 42 3.08 2.48 17.83
N GLN A 43 1.84 2.88 17.56
CA GLN A 43 1.39 3.30 16.23
C GLN A 43 1.99 4.64 15.75
N ASP A 44 2.59 5.41 16.66
CA ASP A 44 3.23 6.68 16.33
C ASP A 44 4.73 6.49 15.99
N GLN A 45 5.24 5.25 16.09
CA GLN A 45 6.60 4.87 15.68
C GLN A 45 6.60 4.30 14.26
N GLY A 46 7.66 4.57 13.52
CA GLY A 46 7.88 4.00 12.20
C GLY A 46 9.34 4.02 11.79
N LEU A 47 9.63 3.41 10.63
CA LEU A 47 10.97 3.40 10.03
C LEU A 47 10.87 3.72 8.55
N HIS A 48 11.68 4.67 8.08
CA HIS A 48 11.83 4.93 6.66
C HIS A 48 12.72 3.88 6.01
N ILE A 49 12.45 3.51 4.75
CA ILE A 49 13.35 2.67 3.95
C ILE A 49 14.46 3.48 3.26
N TYR A 50 14.46 4.81 3.46
CA TYR A 50 15.45 5.76 2.93
C TYR A 50 16.10 6.55 4.07
N PRO A 51 17.32 7.08 3.85
CA PRO A 51 17.89 8.14 4.68
C PRO A 51 16.97 9.37 4.79
N PRO A 52 16.93 10.07 5.94
CA PRO A 52 16.04 11.20 6.19
C PRO A 52 16.11 12.32 5.14
N GLU A 53 17.27 12.55 4.53
CA GLU A 53 17.49 13.55 3.49
C GLU A 53 16.77 13.24 2.17
N LEU A 54 16.38 11.98 1.93
CA LEU A 54 15.68 11.54 0.72
C LEU A 54 14.17 11.36 0.93
N VAL A 55 13.69 11.28 2.18
CA VAL A 55 12.27 10.99 2.50
C VAL A 55 11.28 11.98 1.87
N VAL A 56 11.69 13.23 1.67
CA VAL A 56 10.84 14.29 1.10
C VAL A 56 10.94 14.38 -0.43
N ASP A 57 11.79 13.56 -1.04
CA ASP A 57 11.98 13.54 -2.49
C ASP A 57 10.82 12.77 -3.14
N PRO A 58 10.07 13.39 -4.08
CA PRO A 58 8.91 12.76 -4.71
C PRO A 58 9.25 11.52 -5.55
N ALA A 59 10.52 11.32 -5.90
CA ALA A 59 10.97 10.14 -6.62
C ALA A 59 11.32 8.95 -5.70
N THR A 60 11.24 9.12 -4.38
CA THR A 60 11.37 7.98 -3.45
C THR A 60 10.07 7.20 -3.34
N SER A 61 10.19 5.90 -3.04
CA SER A 61 9.02 5.07 -2.79
C SER A 61 8.25 5.56 -1.56
N HIS A 62 6.94 5.65 -1.69
CA HIS A 62 6.01 5.84 -0.57
C HIS A 62 5.89 4.54 0.23
N ALA A 63 6.98 4.15 0.88
CA ALA A 63 7.03 2.99 1.75
C ALA A 63 7.74 3.29 3.07
N ALA A 64 7.10 2.90 4.17
CA ALA A 64 7.67 3.01 5.51
C ALA A 64 7.09 1.90 6.38
N PHE A 65 7.91 1.35 7.28
CA PHE A 65 7.42 0.41 8.28
C PHE A 65 6.68 1.16 9.38
N GLY A 66 5.57 0.59 9.83
CA GLY A 66 4.71 1.17 10.86
C GLY A 66 3.45 0.34 11.02
N GLY A 67 2.90 0.35 12.23
CA GLY A 67 1.63 -0.31 12.53
C GLY A 67 0.46 0.66 12.45
N SER A 68 -0.75 0.11 12.34
CA SER A 68 -2.01 0.84 12.45
C SER A 68 -2.77 0.40 13.71
N PRO A 69 -3.40 1.31 14.47
CA PRO A 69 -4.26 0.93 15.57
C PRO A 69 -5.67 0.52 15.10
N TYR A 70 -5.97 0.64 13.81
CA TYR A 70 -7.29 0.37 13.24
C TYR A 70 -7.38 -1.10 12.81
N GLY A 71 -8.51 -1.74 13.12
CA GLY A 71 -8.85 -3.07 12.64
C GLY A 71 -9.17 -3.07 11.15
N PHE A 72 -8.90 -4.18 10.47
CA PHE A 72 -9.23 -4.36 9.05
C PHE A 72 -10.71 -4.08 8.76
N SER A 73 -11.60 -4.48 9.67
CA SER A 73 -13.05 -4.36 9.55
C SER A 73 -13.64 -3.05 10.10
N ASP A 74 -12.81 -2.11 10.59
CA ASP A 74 -13.29 -0.86 11.23
C ASP A 74 -14.16 0.01 10.30
N HIS A 75 -14.01 -0.17 8.99
CA HIS A 75 -14.79 0.53 7.97
C HIS A 75 -16.15 -0.13 7.67
N TRP A 76 -16.44 -1.30 8.24
CA TRP A 76 -17.71 -2.00 8.07
C TRP A 76 -18.80 -1.38 8.95
N GLU A 77 -20.07 -1.67 8.64
CA GLU A 77 -21.20 -1.23 9.49
C GLU A 77 -21.10 -1.82 10.91
N THR A 78 -20.55 -3.02 11.02
CA THR A 78 -20.23 -3.67 12.29
C THR A 78 -18.85 -4.30 12.16
N PRO A 79 -17.83 -3.75 12.85
CA PRO A 79 -16.51 -4.37 12.91
C PRO A 79 -16.59 -5.80 13.45
N ASP A 80 -15.73 -6.68 12.94
CA ASP A 80 -15.63 -8.08 13.32
C ASP A 80 -14.25 -8.37 13.94
N PRO A 81 -14.17 -8.46 15.28
CA PRO A 81 -12.93 -8.75 15.99
C PRO A 81 -12.27 -10.08 15.59
N ALA A 82 -13.04 -11.05 15.07
CA ALA A 82 -12.48 -12.32 14.61
C ALA A 82 -11.74 -12.16 13.26
N VAL A 83 -12.21 -11.23 12.42
CA VAL A 83 -11.52 -10.85 11.18
C VAL A 83 -10.29 -9.99 11.51
N ASP A 84 -10.44 -9.01 12.39
CA ASP A 84 -9.35 -8.12 12.79
C ASP A 84 -8.19 -8.89 13.42
N ALA A 85 -8.47 -9.91 14.23
CA ALA A 85 -7.44 -10.77 14.83
C ALA A 85 -6.58 -11.53 13.79
N ARG A 86 -6.94 -11.51 12.51
CA ARG A 86 -6.23 -12.19 11.42
C ARG A 86 -5.42 -11.25 10.53
N VAL A 87 -5.50 -9.93 10.69
CA VAL A 87 -4.76 -8.96 9.87
C VAL A 87 -4.07 -7.93 10.76
N ALA A 88 -2.78 -7.70 10.56
CA ALA A 88 -2.03 -6.65 11.26
C ALA A 88 -1.13 -5.87 10.31
N ASP A 89 -1.34 -4.56 10.21
CA ASP A 89 -0.51 -3.67 9.38
C ASP A 89 0.93 -3.61 9.89
N ILE A 90 1.89 -3.64 8.97
CA ILE A 90 3.32 -3.54 9.29
C ILE A 90 4.08 -2.52 8.43
N ALA A 91 3.46 -2.04 7.35
CA ALA A 91 4.00 -0.96 6.54
C ALA A 91 2.91 -0.16 5.84
N GLU A 92 3.17 1.13 5.65
CA GLU A 92 2.52 1.97 4.65
C GLU A 92 3.23 1.78 3.30
N THR A 93 2.47 1.66 2.21
CA THR A 93 3.00 1.36 0.87
C THR A 93 2.39 2.22 -0.26
N ALA A 94 1.45 3.12 0.03
CA ALA A 94 0.97 4.12 -0.93
C ALA A 94 0.38 5.35 -0.21
N GLY A 95 0.41 6.51 -0.88
CA GLY A 95 -0.03 7.79 -0.30
C GLY A 95 -1.54 7.91 -0.12
N ASP A 96 -2.30 7.03 -0.77
CA ASP A 96 -3.76 6.91 -0.66
C ASP A 96 -4.22 6.01 0.51
N GLY A 97 -3.27 5.52 1.30
CA GLY A 97 -3.54 4.64 2.45
C GLY A 97 -3.20 3.18 2.21
N GLY A 98 -2.60 2.81 1.07
CA GLY A 98 -2.12 1.45 0.84
C GLY A 98 -1.21 0.94 1.97
N ARG A 99 -1.37 -0.35 2.32
CA ARG A 99 -0.66 -1.03 3.41
C ARG A 99 -0.08 -2.36 2.94
N ALA A 100 1.00 -2.77 3.59
CA ALA A 100 1.37 -4.17 3.69
C ALA A 100 1.08 -4.66 5.11
N ALA A 101 0.51 -5.87 5.20
CA ALA A 101 0.07 -6.45 6.44
C ALA A 101 0.54 -7.91 6.58
N LEU A 102 0.53 -8.39 7.81
CA LEU A 102 0.53 -9.81 8.12
C LEU A 102 -0.91 -10.33 8.06
N TRP A 103 -1.11 -11.49 7.47
CA TRP A 103 -2.38 -12.20 7.46
C TRP A 103 -2.21 -13.64 7.95
N LEU A 104 -3.09 -14.10 8.84
CA LEU A 104 -3.18 -15.51 9.21
C LEU A 104 -4.24 -16.21 8.36
N ASP A 105 -3.86 -17.21 7.60
CA ASP A 105 -4.80 -18.06 6.87
C ASP A 105 -5.54 -19.05 7.80
N ASP A 106 -6.46 -19.85 7.24
CA ASP A 106 -7.31 -20.76 8.04
C ASP A 106 -6.51 -21.89 8.72
N THR A 107 -5.27 -22.12 8.28
CA THR A 107 -4.35 -23.09 8.90
C THR A 107 -3.48 -22.45 9.98
N GLY A 108 -3.60 -21.14 10.18
CA GLY A 108 -2.74 -20.34 11.06
C GLY A 108 -1.38 -20.01 10.45
N LYS A 109 -1.19 -20.22 9.15
CA LYS A 109 0.04 -19.81 8.47
C LYS A 109 0.00 -18.30 8.22
N GLN A 110 1.12 -17.65 8.53
CA GLN A 110 1.30 -16.22 8.34
C GLN A 110 1.79 -15.92 6.91
N TRP A 111 1.18 -14.91 6.30
CA TRP A 111 1.53 -14.38 4.99
C TRP A 111 1.77 -12.88 5.08
N PHE A 112 2.62 -12.36 4.21
CA PHE A 112 2.67 -10.94 3.86
C PHE A 112 1.66 -10.68 2.75
N VAL A 113 0.77 -9.73 2.97
CA VAL A 113 -0.30 -9.38 2.04
C VAL A 113 -0.28 -7.90 1.73
N HIS A 114 -0.82 -7.58 0.58
CA HIS A 114 -0.99 -6.25 0.03
C HIS A 114 -2.44 -5.81 0.18
N LEU A 115 -2.63 -4.59 0.67
CA LEU A 115 -3.90 -3.92 0.86
C LEU A 115 -3.81 -2.52 0.23
N GLY A 116 -4.01 -2.45 -1.07
CA GLY A 116 -4.07 -1.20 -1.82
C GLY A 116 -5.49 -0.62 -1.86
N HIS A 117 -5.65 0.54 -2.51
CA HIS A 117 -6.97 1.12 -2.76
C HIS A 117 -7.74 0.32 -3.81
N ASP A 118 -7.07 -0.01 -4.92
CA ASP A 118 -7.68 -0.68 -6.07
C ASP A 118 -7.31 -2.16 -6.16
N THR A 119 -6.20 -2.58 -5.55
CA THR A 119 -5.69 -3.95 -5.62
C THR A 119 -5.39 -4.54 -4.25
N LEU A 120 -5.47 -5.86 -4.16
CA LEU A 120 -5.08 -6.65 -2.99
C LEU A 120 -4.51 -8.00 -3.42
N GLY A 121 -3.80 -8.66 -2.51
CA GLY A 121 -3.36 -10.04 -2.75
C GLY A 121 -2.21 -10.47 -1.85
N THR A 122 -1.77 -11.70 -2.05
CA THR A 122 -0.64 -12.27 -1.32
C THR A 122 0.67 -11.78 -1.92
N ILE A 123 1.56 -11.23 -1.08
CA ILE A 123 2.93 -10.90 -1.49
C ILE A 123 3.77 -12.17 -1.42
N THR A 124 3.88 -12.78 -0.24
CA THR A 124 4.75 -13.93 0.02
C THR A 124 4.55 -14.47 1.45
N ASP A 125 5.06 -15.65 1.77
CA ASP A 125 5.30 -16.12 3.14
C ASP A 125 6.78 -16.00 3.58
N ASP A 126 7.67 -15.59 2.68
CA ASP A 126 9.10 -15.40 2.95
C ASP A 126 9.39 -13.94 3.32
N PRO A 127 9.82 -13.64 4.57
CA PRO A 127 10.13 -12.28 4.99
C PRO A 127 11.26 -11.64 4.17
N VAL A 128 12.19 -12.42 3.61
CA VAL A 128 13.27 -11.89 2.77
C VAL A 128 12.72 -11.46 1.42
N VAL A 129 11.75 -12.19 0.85
CA VAL A 129 11.06 -11.76 -0.38
C VAL A 129 10.34 -10.44 -0.14
N PHE A 130 9.64 -10.29 0.98
CA PHE A 130 8.94 -9.04 1.34
C PHE A 130 9.90 -7.85 1.47
N LEU A 131 11.03 -8.03 2.17
CA LEU A 131 12.04 -6.97 2.32
C LEU A 131 12.66 -6.57 0.98
N HIS A 132 13.01 -7.54 0.14
CA HIS A 132 13.54 -7.27 -1.20
C HIS A 132 12.51 -6.58 -2.09
N PHE A 133 11.22 -6.92 -1.98
CA PHE A 133 10.14 -6.25 -2.72
C PHE A 133 10.06 -4.75 -2.39
N LEU A 134 10.04 -4.38 -1.11
CA LEU A 134 10.06 -2.97 -0.71
C LEU A 134 11.36 -2.28 -1.16
N ALA A 135 12.50 -2.99 -1.07
CA ALA A 135 13.79 -2.48 -1.48
C ALA A 135 13.93 -2.30 -3.00
N MET A 136 12.98 -2.77 -3.82
CA MET A 136 12.98 -2.48 -5.26
C MET A 136 12.74 -1.00 -5.56
N GLY A 137 12.02 -0.28 -4.68
CA GLY A 137 11.76 1.15 -4.84
C GLY A 137 10.66 1.46 -5.86
N TYR A 138 9.61 0.64 -5.95
CA TYR A 138 8.39 1.02 -6.67
C TYR A 138 7.81 2.32 -6.08
N PRO A 139 7.31 3.29 -6.88
CA PRO A 139 6.80 4.55 -6.35
C PRO A 139 5.74 4.35 -5.26
N GLU A 140 4.77 3.49 -5.53
CA GLU A 140 3.75 3.07 -4.57
C GLU A 140 3.57 1.55 -4.70
N PRO A 141 4.28 0.74 -3.90
CA PRO A 141 4.04 -0.71 -3.89
C PRO A 141 2.57 -1.05 -3.64
N GLY A 142 1.89 -0.19 -2.85
CA GLY A 142 0.46 -0.18 -2.51
C GLY A 142 -0.49 0.03 -3.70
N ALA A 143 0.00 0.51 -4.85
CA ALA A 143 -0.80 0.73 -6.06
C ALA A 143 -0.48 -0.27 -7.19
N LEU A 144 0.40 -1.25 -6.94
CA LEU A 144 0.84 -2.17 -7.97
C LEU A 144 -0.29 -3.15 -8.32
N SER A 145 -0.52 -3.36 -9.62
CA SER A 145 -1.40 -4.42 -10.15
C SER A 145 -0.59 -5.48 -10.89
N ARG A 146 0.44 -5.05 -11.62
CA ARG A 146 1.34 -5.89 -12.40
C ARG A 146 2.69 -6.05 -11.74
N THR A 147 3.18 -7.28 -11.62
CA THR A 147 4.50 -7.56 -11.03
C THR A 147 5.59 -7.85 -12.05
N ASP A 148 5.26 -7.89 -13.35
CA ASP A 148 6.22 -8.08 -14.46
C ASP A 148 6.87 -6.78 -14.96
N ILE A 149 6.72 -5.69 -14.23
CA ILE A 149 7.26 -4.37 -14.58
C ILE A 149 8.33 -3.92 -13.58
N THR A 150 9.30 -3.14 -14.05
CA THR A 150 10.33 -2.51 -13.22
C THR A 150 9.76 -1.31 -12.45
N PRO A 151 10.45 -0.82 -11.40
CA PRO A 151 10.08 0.42 -10.73
C PRO A 151 9.95 1.62 -11.68
N LEU A 152 10.86 1.76 -12.65
CA LEU A 152 10.81 2.82 -13.66
C LEU A 152 9.53 2.73 -14.51
N GLN A 153 9.16 1.53 -14.95
CA GLN A 153 7.92 1.32 -15.70
C GLN A 153 6.68 1.61 -14.86
N ALA A 154 6.68 1.23 -13.58
CA ALA A 154 5.59 1.57 -12.67
C ALA A 154 5.44 3.09 -12.50
N ALA A 155 6.55 3.84 -12.45
CA ALA A 155 6.52 5.29 -12.44
C ALA A 155 6.01 5.87 -13.76
N GLN A 156 6.46 5.34 -14.90
CA GLN A 156 5.97 5.73 -16.22
C GLN A 156 4.45 5.55 -16.33
N ASP A 157 3.93 4.41 -15.87
CA ASP A 157 2.50 4.11 -15.80
C ASP A 157 1.77 5.11 -14.87
N TYR A 158 2.32 5.40 -13.70
CA TYR A 158 1.76 6.36 -12.73
C TYR A 158 1.64 7.78 -13.33
N HIS A 159 2.67 8.24 -14.04
CA HIS A 159 2.68 9.56 -14.67
C HIS A 159 1.98 9.60 -16.04
N GLY A 160 1.67 8.43 -16.61
CA GLY A 160 1.08 8.30 -17.95
C GLY A 160 2.02 8.75 -19.07
N THR A 161 3.34 8.54 -18.91
CA THR A 161 4.36 8.92 -19.89
C THR A 161 5.55 7.96 -19.86
N ASP A 162 6.09 7.61 -21.02
CA ASP A 162 7.30 6.78 -21.14
C ASP A 162 8.60 7.60 -20.97
N ASP A 163 8.51 8.93 -21.05
CA ASP A 163 9.66 9.84 -20.97
C ASP A 163 9.61 10.63 -19.66
N LEU A 164 10.08 9.99 -18.58
CA LEU A 164 10.20 10.64 -17.27
C LEU A 164 11.51 11.45 -17.22
N PRO A 165 11.44 12.74 -16.86
CA PRO A 165 12.64 13.51 -16.62
C PRO A 165 13.43 12.90 -15.44
N PRO A 166 14.77 13.04 -15.40
CA PRO A 166 15.60 12.37 -14.40
C PRO A 166 15.18 12.60 -12.94
N GLU A 167 14.63 13.77 -12.63
CA GLU A 167 14.13 14.13 -11.30
C GLU A 167 12.84 13.40 -10.88
N ASP A 168 12.08 12.85 -11.83
CA ASP A 168 10.86 12.06 -11.57
C ASP A 168 11.12 10.54 -11.68
N GLN A 169 12.36 10.13 -11.98
CA GLN A 169 12.72 8.71 -12.07
C GLN A 169 12.91 8.10 -10.68
N PRO A 170 12.36 6.91 -10.41
CA PRO A 170 12.42 6.30 -9.09
C PRO A 170 13.83 6.18 -8.53
N ILE A 171 14.02 6.65 -7.30
CA ILE A 171 15.25 6.51 -6.54
C ILE A 171 15.14 5.20 -5.74
N ALA A 172 15.96 4.22 -6.07
CA ALA A 172 16.03 2.97 -5.30
C ALA A 172 16.61 3.22 -3.88
N PRO A 173 16.14 2.50 -2.84
CA PRO A 173 16.68 2.59 -1.49
C PRO A 173 18.03 1.86 -1.39
N GLN A 174 19.07 2.42 -2.00
CA GLN A 174 20.37 1.77 -2.21
C GLN A 174 21.04 1.25 -0.93
N ALA A 175 20.94 2.01 0.16
CA ALA A 175 21.53 1.60 1.43
C ALA A 175 20.79 0.38 2.04
N LEU A 176 19.45 0.32 1.91
CA LEU A 176 18.68 -0.88 2.28
C LEU A 176 19.03 -2.05 1.36
N GLN A 177 19.11 -1.83 0.05
CA GLN A 177 19.52 -2.87 -0.91
C GLN A 177 20.90 -3.46 -0.56
N ALA A 178 21.87 -2.61 -0.21
CA ALA A 178 23.20 -3.05 0.20
C ALA A 178 23.17 -3.90 1.47
N PHE A 179 22.43 -3.45 2.49
CA PHE A 179 22.23 -4.22 3.72
C PHE A 179 21.59 -5.59 3.44
N LEU A 180 20.54 -5.64 2.62
CA LEU A 180 19.86 -6.89 2.26
C LEU A 180 20.76 -7.81 1.43
N ALA A 181 21.58 -7.28 0.52
CA ALA A 181 22.51 -8.07 -0.28
C ALA A 181 23.59 -8.75 0.60
N GLU A 182 24.05 -8.09 1.66
CA GLU A 182 25.02 -8.63 2.61
C GLU A 182 24.40 -9.67 3.56
N ASN A 183 23.22 -9.38 4.10
CA ASN A 183 22.63 -10.17 5.20
C ASN A 183 21.63 -11.24 4.71
N PHE A 184 20.99 -11.01 3.57
CA PHE A 184 19.95 -11.88 3.00
C PHE A 184 20.12 -12.00 1.47
N PRO A 185 21.25 -12.58 1.00
CA PRO A 185 21.59 -12.59 -0.41
C PRO A 185 20.54 -13.35 -1.23
N ARG A 186 20.16 -12.77 -2.38
CA ARG A 186 19.25 -13.38 -3.35
C ARG A 186 19.75 -13.16 -4.78
N PRO A 187 19.28 -13.95 -5.76
CA PRO A 187 19.48 -13.64 -7.17
C PRO A 187 18.98 -12.24 -7.50
N ALA A 188 19.67 -11.56 -8.42
CA ALA A 188 19.24 -10.25 -8.88
C ALA A 188 17.83 -10.32 -9.49
N ALA A 189 16.96 -9.41 -9.08
CA ALA A 189 15.59 -9.27 -9.54
C ALA A 189 15.41 -7.86 -10.11
N GLN A 190 14.73 -7.76 -11.25
CA GLN A 190 14.37 -6.46 -11.85
C GLN A 190 12.90 -6.13 -11.62
N THR A 191 12.08 -7.15 -11.38
CA THR A 191 10.65 -7.05 -11.17
C THR A 191 10.21 -7.84 -9.92
N ALA A 192 9.07 -7.49 -9.33
CA ALA A 192 8.48 -8.24 -8.23
C ALA A 192 8.18 -9.69 -8.63
N ARG A 193 7.89 -9.96 -9.91
CA ARG A 193 7.70 -11.30 -10.44
C ARG A 193 8.97 -12.15 -10.37
N ASP A 194 10.14 -11.57 -10.57
CA ASP A 194 11.43 -12.27 -10.41
C ASP A 194 11.63 -12.75 -8.96
N LEU A 195 10.99 -12.08 -7.99
CA LEU A 195 10.99 -12.48 -6.59
C LEU A 195 10.01 -13.62 -6.29
N GLY A 196 9.13 -13.99 -7.24
CA GLY A 196 8.08 -14.99 -7.10
C GLY A 196 6.69 -14.43 -6.77
N ILE A 197 6.50 -13.10 -6.88
CA ILE A 197 5.24 -12.43 -6.52
C ILE A 197 4.30 -12.42 -7.73
N ALA A 198 3.08 -12.93 -7.56
CA ALA A 198 2.05 -12.92 -8.59
C ALA A 198 1.44 -11.51 -8.78
N ASP A 199 0.71 -11.30 -9.87
CA ASP A 199 -0.05 -10.05 -10.05
C ASP A 199 -1.10 -9.89 -8.95
N PHE A 200 -1.35 -8.65 -8.54
CA PHE A 200 -2.36 -8.34 -7.54
C PHE A 200 -3.74 -8.19 -8.21
N SER A 201 -4.77 -8.74 -7.56
CA SER A 201 -6.13 -8.72 -8.10
C SER A 201 -6.85 -7.43 -7.71
N ALA A 202 -7.87 -7.05 -8.48
CA ALA A 202 -8.83 -6.05 -8.04
C ALA A 202 -9.73 -6.61 -6.92
N TYR A 203 -10.30 -5.75 -6.08
CA TYR A 203 -11.21 -6.15 -5.00
C TYR A 203 -12.45 -6.92 -5.47
N ASP A 204 -12.93 -6.66 -6.68
CA ASP A 204 -14.13 -7.27 -7.26
C ASP A 204 -13.82 -8.43 -8.23
N ASP A 205 -12.57 -8.91 -8.27
CA ASP A 205 -12.19 -10.06 -9.09
C ASP A 205 -12.71 -11.37 -8.50
N ALA A 206 -13.92 -11.75 -8.93
CA ALA A 206 -14.59 -12.98 -8.52
C ALA A 206 -13.87 -14.26 -8.98
N ASP A 207 -12.96 -14.17 -9.96
CA ASP A 207 -12.25 -15.32 -10.53
C ASP A 207 -10.84 -15.48 -9.96
N SER A 208 -10.43 -14.59 -9.04
CA SER A 208 -9.09 -14.64 -8.45
C SER A 208 -8.79 -15.98 -7.79
N THR A 209 -7.58 -16.48 -8.03
CA THR A 209 -7.05 -17.68 -7.37
C THR A 209 -6.22 -17.39 -6.13
N ASP A 210 -5.98 -16.11 -5.83
CA ASP A 210 -5.20 -15.70 -4.67
C ASP A 210 -5.97 -16.02 -3.37
N PRO A 211 -5.33 -16.69 -2.39
CA PRO A 211 -5.99 -17.12 -1.17
C PRO A 211 -6.46 -15.95 -0.31
N PHE A 212 -5.70 -14.84 -0.27
CA PHE A 212 -6.07 -13.65 0.48
C PHE A 212 -7.26 -12.94 -0.15
N VAL A 213 -7.28 -12.79 -1.49
CA VAL A 213 -8.42 -12.18 -2.21
C VAL A 213 -9.70 -12.96 -1.95
N ARG A 214 -9.65 -14.29 -2.03
CA ARG A 214 -10.79 -15.17 -1.73
C ARG A 214 -11.27 -15.03 -0.29
N TRP A 215 -10.34 -14.97 0.65
CA TRP A 215 -10.66 -14.75 2.06
C TRP A 215 -11.34 -13.40 2.29
N VAL A 216 -10.81 -12.31 1.71
CA VAL A 216 -11.42 -10.98 1.79
C VAL A 216 -12.85 -11.00 1.22
N ALA A 217 -13.07 -11.65 0.08
CA ALA A 217 -14.39 -11.77 -0.52
C ALA A 217 -15.38 -12.56 0.36
N GLU A 218 -14.90 -13.55 1.12
CA GLU A 218 -15.71 -14.33 2.05
C GLU A 218 -16.11 -13.53 3.30
N VAL A 219 -15.16 -12.80 3.89
CA VAL A 219 -15.38 -12.10 5.16
C VAL A 219 -16.03 -10.72 4.99
N THR A 220 -15.87 -10.09 3.83
CA THR A 220 -16.38 -8.73 3.60
C THR A 220 -17.91 -8.76 3.50
N PRO A 221 -18.64 -8.05 4.38
CA PRO A 221 -20.08 -8.02 4.33
C PRO A 221 -20.56 -7.34 3.04
N PRO A 222 -21.72 -7.74 2.49
CA PRO A 222 -22.27 -7.06 1.33
C PRO A 222 -22.53 -5.59 1.66
N PRO A 223 -22.34 -4.68 0.69
CA PRO A 223 -22.58 -3.26 0.93
C PRO A 223 -24.02 -3.07 1.43
N PRO A 224 -24.24 -2.22 2.45
CA PRO A 224 -25.55 -2.01 3.01
C PRO A 224 -26.53 -1.63 1.90
N LYS A 225 -27.75 -2.17 1.95
CA LYS A 225 -28.83 -1.85 1.00
C LYS A 225 -29.29 -0.40 1.20
N ARG A 226 -28.47 0.59 0.87
CA ARG A 226 -28.91 1.98 0.78
C ARG A 226 -29.81 2.10 -0.44
N ASN A 227 -31.08 2.38 -0.16
CA ASN A 227 -32.11 2.69 -1.15
C ASN A 227 -31.59 3.72 -2.17
N TRP A 228 -31.19 3.24 -3.36
CA TRP A 228 -30.82 4.01 -4.56
C TRP A 228 -31.92 4.98 -5.06
N ARG A 229 -33.06 5.07 -4.36
CA ARG A 229 -34.18 5.98 -4.66
C ARG A 229 -33.88 7.46 -4.37
N ILE A 230 -32.80 7.80 -3.65
CA ILE A 230 -32.48 9.20 -3.33
C ILE A 230 -31.67 9.89 -4.45
N PHE A 231 -30.93 9.15 -5.30
CA PHE A 231 -30.21 9.74 -6.44
C PHE A 231 -31.05 9.90 -7.72
N ARG A 232 -32.24 9.28 -7.81
CA ARG A 232 -33.12 9.43 -8.99
C ARG A 232 -33.99 10.70 -8.98
N LYS A 233 -34.03 11.47 -7.89
CA LYS A 233 -34.83 12.71 -7.84
C LYS A 233 -34.10 13.95 -8.37
N SER A 234 -32.79 13.89 -8.61
CA SER A 234 -31.98 14.98 -9.17
C SER A 234 -31.74 14.88 -10.68
N CYS A 235 -32.16 13.78 -11.32
CA CYS A 235 -32.09 13.58 -12.78
C CYS A 235 -33.48 13.25 -13.36
N ALA A 236 -34.52 13.97 -12.95
CA ALA A 236 -35.76 14.02 -13.70
C ALA A 236 -35.67 15.18 -14.72
N PRO A 237 -35.83 14.94 -16.03
CA PRO A 237 -35.84 16.02 -17.01
C PRO A 237 -37.07 16.89 -16.76
N SER A 238 -36.86 18.18 -16.55
CA SER A 238 -37.94 19.17 -16.65
C SER A 238 -38.51 19.08 -18.07
N LYS A 239 -39.83 19.00 -18.15
CA LYS A 239 -40.54 18.98 -19.43
C LYS A 239 -40.19 20.25 -20.22
N GLY A 240 -39.62 20.05 -21.40
CA GLY A 240 -39.55 21.06 -22.46
C GLY A 240 -38.15 21.63 -22.68
N SER A 241 -37.37 21.00 -23.56
CA SER A 241 -36.80 21.67 -24.75
C SER A 241 -35.96 20.70 -25.58
N ILE A 242 -36.46 20.44 -26.78
CA ILE A 242 -35.86 20.13 -28.07
C ILE A 242 -34.35 19.80 -28.15
N CYS A 243 -34.11 18.67 -28.81
CA CYS A 243 -32.88 18.09 -29.37
C CYS A 243 -31.83 19.07 -29.94
N ALA A 244 -30.56 18.87 -29.59
CA ALA A 244 -29.41 19.11 -30.48
C ALA A 244 -28.18 18.27 -30.02
N THR A 245 -27.89 17.23 -30.80
CA THR A 245 -26.59 16.63 -31.18
C THR A 245 -25.40 16.63 -30.20
N THR A 246 -25.02 15.41 -29.82
CA THR A 246 -23.67 14.81 -29.76
C THR A 246 -22.47 15.74 -29.54
N THR A 247 -21.80 15.59 -28.38
CA THR A 247 -20.35 15.72 -28.08
C THR A 247 -20.13 16.44 -26.74
N ALA A 248 -20.13 15.73 -25.62
CA ALA A 248 -19.49 16.16 -24.36
C ALA A 248 -19.57 15.06 -23.29
N LEU A 249 -18.72 14.04 -23.39
CA LEU A 249 -18.52 13.03 -22.34
C LEU A 249 -17.01 12.79 -22.17
N THR A 250 -16.24 13.85 -21.90
CA THR A 250 -14.79 13.75 -21.59
C THR A 250 -14.27 14.91 -20.73
N ARG A 251 -15.11 15.62 -19.97
CA ARG A 251 -14.63 16.76 -19.14
C ARG A 251 -14.92 16.72 -17.65
N SER A 252 -15.40 15.60 -17.09
CA SER A 252 -15.73 15.53 -15.65
C SER A 252 -14.67 14.89 -14.73
N CYS A 253 -13.59 14.28 -15.25
CA CYS A 253 -12.54 13.67 -14.40
C CYS A 253 -11.28 14.52 -14.18
N LYS A 254 -11.22 15.77 -14.67
CA LYS A 254 -10.02 16.63 -14.53
C LYS A 254 -10.11 17.71 -13.43
N ARG A 255 -11.04 17.60 -12.47
CA ARG A 255 -11.21 18.64 -11.42
C ARG A 255 -10.66 18.31 -10.02
N SER A 256 -10.12 17.12 -9.76
CA SER A 256 -9.49 16.83 -8.46
C SER A 256 -8.01 17.22 -8.39
N ALA A 257 -7.29 17.33 -9.52
CA ALA A 257 -5.87 17.71 -9.53
C ALA A 257 -5.60 19.22 -9.32
N ALA A 258 -6.63 20.08 -9.42
CA ALA A 258 -6.46 21.54 -9.33
C ALA A 258 -6.61 22.10 -7.90
N TYR A 259 -6.88 21.27 -6.90
CA TYR A 259 -7.09 21.72 -5.51
C TYR A 259 -5.82 21.71 -4.65
N SER A 260 -4.77 20.98 -5.06
CA SER A 260 -3.50 20.88 -4.31
C SER A 260 -2.51 22.03 -4.62
N GLN A 261 -2.49 22.57 -5.84
CA GLN A 261 -1.54 23.62 -6.23
C GLN A 261 -1.86 25.04 -5.70
N LYS A 262 -3.01 25.28 -5.08
CA LYS A 262 -3.41 26.63 -4.61
C LYS A 262 -3.08 26.97 -3.16
N ARG A 263 -2.51 26.05 -2.35
CA ARG A 263 -2.10 26.36 -0.96
C ARG A 263 -0.68 26.88 -0.79
N ASN A 264 0.19 26.76 -1.80
CA ASN A 264 1.59 27.20 -1.69
C ASN A 264 1.87 28.63 -2.20
N ALA A 265 0.84 29.40 -2.56
CA ALA A 265 0.98 30.77 -3.07
C ALA A 265 0.53 31.87 -2.08
N THR A 266 0.20 31.52 -0.84
CA THR A 266 -0.15 32.49 0.22
C THR A 266 0.63 32.16 1.49
N ASN A 267 1.95 32.38 1.42
CA ASN A 267 2.82 32.77 2.54
C ASN A 267 4.20 33.12 1.96
N ARG A 268 4.29 34.30 1.37
CA ARG A 268 5.50 35.12 1.27
C ARG A 268 5.09 36.57 1.49
#